data_AF-A0A816DNN1-F1
#
_entry.id   AF-A0A816DNN1-F1
#
_cell.length_a   1.000
_cell.length_b   1.000
_cell.length_c   1.000
_cell.angle_alpha   90.00
_cell.angle_beta   90.00
_cell.angle_gamma   90.00
#
_symmetry.space_group_name_H-M   'P 1'
#
loop_
_entity.id
_entity.type
_entity.pdbx_description
1 polymer ?
#
loop_
_entity_poly.entity_id
_entity_poly.type
_entity_poly.pdbx_seq_one_letter_code
_entity_poly.pdbx_strand_id
1 'polypeptide(L)'
;MGNCNIDVERDYEKADQLLEWIDSYLLKPVIPNSNISLRSNRTIDYAVTTGDDLTMQTREGVTSSNHKPLLCVFADDGVPKSNVSRTVWSVFLLFLSYTYEC
;
A
#
# COMPACT_ATOMS: atom_id res chain seq x y z
N MET A 1 19.13 12.35 0.97
CA MET A 1 18.38 11.12 1.28
C MET A 1 16.94 11.50 1.52
N GLY A 2 16.04 11.17 0.58
CA GLY A 2 14.61 11.50 0.68
C GLY A 2 13.89 10.52 1.61
N ASN A 3 13.06 11.05 2.51
CA ASN A 3 12.16 10.24 3.31
C ASN A 3 10.97 9.84 2.44
N CYS A 4 10.87 8.55 2.09
CA CYS A 4 9.76 8.02 1.27
C CYS A 4 8.49 7.73 2.08
N ASN A 5 8.43 8.12 3.36
CA ASN A 5 7.22 8.03 4.17
C ASN A 5 6.29 9.19 3.82
N ILE A 6 5.54 9.01 2.73
CA ILE A 6 4.58 9.99 2.23
C ILE A 6 3.20 9.60 2.73
N ASP A 7 2.53 10.51 3.42
CA ASP A 7 1.12 10.35 3.75
C ASP A 7 0.33 11.11 2.70
N VAL A 8 -0.31 10.37 1.80
CA VAL A 8 -1.02 10.91 0.62
C VAL A 8 -2.12 11.90 0.96
N GLU A 9 -2.64 11.88 2.19
CA GLU A 9 -3.68 12.81 2.64
C GLU A 9 -3.11 14.01 3.41
N ARG A 10 -1.86 13.95 3.88
CA ARG A 10 -1.30 14.95 4.83
C ARG A 10 -0.03 15.65 4.37
N ASP A 11 0.69 15.11 3.40
CA ASP A 11 2.00 15.63 2.97
C ASP A 11 1.95 16.57 1.74
N TYR A 12 0.74 16.95 1.28
CA TYR A 12 0.48 17.95 0.25
C TYR A 12 1.41 17.83 -0.97
N GLU A 13 2.29 18.80 -1.21
CA GLU A 13 3.19 18.85 -2.39
C GLU A 13 3.98 17.56 -2.62
N LYS A 14 4.41 16.86 -1.55
CA LYS A 14 5.11 15.57 -1.69
C LYS A 14 4.16 14.46 -2.12
N ALA A 15 2.93 14.48 -1.60
CA ALA A 15 1.88 13.58 -2.05
C ALA A 15 1.52 13.88 -3.50
N ASP A 16 1.39 15.14 -3.89
CA ASP A 16 1.06 15.55 -5.27
C ASP A 16 2.11 15.02 -6.26
N GLN A 17 3.41 15.21 -5.99
CA GLN A 17 4.48 14.67 -6.83
C GLN A 17 4.43 13.14 -6.96
N LEU A 18 4.12 12.45 -5.86
CA LEU A 18 3.96 10.99 -5.88
C LEU A 18 2.73 10.58 -6.69
N LEU A 19 1.61 11.28 -6.51
CA LEU A 19 0.36 11.01 -7.21
C LEU A 19 0.50 11.27 -8.71
N GLU A 20 1.15 12.35 -9.12
CA GLU A 20 1.48 12.61 -10.53
C GLU A 20 2.32 11.48 -11.15
N TRP A 21 3.30 10.98 -10.41
CA TRP A 21 4.09 9.83 -10.84
C TRP A 21 3.25 8.56 -10.95
N ILE A 22 2.40 8.24 -9.96
CA ILE A 22 1.47 7.10 -9.97
C ILE A 22 0.50 7.21 -11.17
N ASP A 23 -0.07 8.39 -11.40
CA ASP A 23 -1.02 8.67 -12.48
C ASP A 23 -0.39 8.48 -13.86
N SER A 24 0.92 8.77 -14.01
CA SER A 24 1.65 8.53 -15.26
C SER A 24 1.69 7.06 -15.69
N TYR A 25 1.41 6.13 -14.76
CA TYR A 25 1.29 4.70 -15.02
C TYR A 25 -0.16 4.21 -15.04
N LEU A 26 -1.15 5.11 -15.05
CA LEU A 26 -2.58 4.78 -14.96
C LEU A 26 -2.92 3.95 -13.71
N LEU A 27 -2.20 4.22 -12.62
CA LEU A 27 -2.43 3.61 -11.32
C LEU A 27 -3.22 4.55 -10.42
N LYS A 28 -3.83 4.00 -9.38
CA LYS A 28 -4.53 4.72 -8.33
C LYS A 28 -4.12 4.17 -6.97
N PRO A 29 -3.88 5.02 -5.96
CA PRO A 29 -3.60 4.52 -4.62
C PRO A 29 -4.84 3.94 -3.95
N VAL A 30 -4.64 2.87 -3.18
CA VAL A 30 -5.65 2.20 -2.35
C VAL A 30 -5.26 2.40 -0.90
N ILE A 31 -5.98 3.29 -0.24
CA ILE A 31 -5.66 3.77 1.11
C ILE A 31 -6.39 2.90 2.14
N PRO A 32 -5.69 2.38 3.16
CA PRO A 32 -6.34 1.64 4.23
C PRO A 32 -7.17 2.59 5.10
N ASN A 33 -8.24 2.04 5.69
CA ASN A 33 -9.21 2.81 6.47
C ASN A 33 -8.68 3.32 7.82
N SER A 34 -7.41 3.06 8.17
CA SER A 34 -6.82 3.49 9.44
C SER A 34 -5.31 3.72 9.32
N ASN A 35 -4.78 4.54 10.23
CA ASN A 35 -3.34 4.81 10.31
C ASN A 35 -2.56 3.51 10.56
N ILE A 36 -1.48 3.31 9.79
CA ILE A 36 -0.68 2.08 9.82
C ILE A 36 0.53 2.22 10.73
N SER A 37 1.20 3.38 10.70
CA SER A 37 2.34 3.63 11.57
C SER A 37 1.89 3.89 13.01
N LEU A 38 2.32 3.03 13.93
CA LEU A 38 2.09 3.19 15.37
C LEU A 38 2.95 4.30 15.98
N ARG A 39 4.07 4.65 15.32
CA ARG A 39 4.98 5.71 15.81
C ARG A 39 4.49 7.10 15.48
N SER A 40 4.03 7.30 14.25
CA SER A 40 3.67 8.62 13.73
C SER A 40 2.16 8.83 13.62
N ASN A 41 1.35 7.78 13.78
CA ASN A 41 -0.09 7.82 13.58
C ASN A 41 -0.46 8.36 12.17
N ARG A 42 0.23 7.82 11.16
CA ARG A 42 0.14 8.22 9.75
C ARG A 42 -0.15 7.02 8.85
N THR A 43 -0.72 7.31 7.69
CA THR A 43 -0.99 6.33 6.64
C THR A 43 0.07 6.46 5.56
N ILE A 44 1.18 5.74 5.76
CA ILE A 44 2.37 5.78 4.88
C ILE A 44 2.61 4.45 4.17
N ASP A 45 1.74 3.47 4.42
CA ASP A 45 1.70 2.19 3.72
C ASP A 45 0.35 2.07 3.01
N TYR A 46 0.38 1.90 1.70
CA TYR A 46 -0.78 1.76 0.83
C TYR A 46 -0.37 0.97 -0.41
N ALA A 47 -1.36 0.46 -1.14
CA ALA A 47 -1.14 -0.19 -2.44
C ALA A 47 -1.44 0.78 -3.58
N VAL A 48 -1.03 0.42 -4.79
CA VAL A 48 -1.44 1.07 -6.03
C VAL A 48 -2.01 0.01 -6.97
N THR A 49 -3.07 0.35 -7.70
CA THR A 49 -3.79 -0.57 -8.60
C THR A 49 -4.22 0.13 -9.88
N THR A 50 -4.42 -0.62 -10.96
CA THR A 50 -4.90 -0.13 -12.27
C THR A 50 -6.41 0.15 -12.33
N GLY A 51 -7.08 0.20 -11.16
CA GLY A 51 -8.52 0.39 -11.06
C GLY A 51 -9.29 -0.88 -10.67
N ASP A 52 -8.61 -1.99 -10.43
CA ASP A 52 -9.24 -3.22 -9.95
C ASP A 52 -9.77 -3.07 -8.52
N ASP A 53 -10.81 -3.86 -8.20
CA ASP A 53 -11.43 -3.91 -6.86
C ASP A 53 -10.49 -4.58 -5.84
N LEU A 54 -9.51 -3.79 -5.42
CA LEU A 54 -8.62 -4.09 -4.31
C LEU A 54 -9.19 -3.45 -3.04
N THR A 55 -9.55 -4.29 -2.08
CA THR A 55 -9.91 -3.83 -0.74
C THR A 55 -8.74 -4.01 0.21
N MET A 56 -8.52 -3.04 1.10
CA MET A 56 -7.44 -3.08 2.08
C MET A 56 -7.99 -2.92 3.49
N GLN A 57 -7.51 -3.75 4.41
CA GLN A 57 -7.91 -3.74 5.80
C GLN A 57 -6.68 -3.77 6.70
N THR A 58 -6.75 -2.99 7.78
CA THR A 58 -5.72 -2.97 8.82
C THR A 58 -6.10 -3.94 9.93
N ARG A 59 -5.17 -4.80 10.34
CA ARG A 59 -5.37 -5.64 11.52
C ARG A 59 -5.07 -4.85 12.78
N GLU A 60 -6.08 -4.70 13.63
CA GLU A 60 -5.90 -4.21 15.00
C GLU A 60 -5.36 -5.31 15.93
N GLY A 61 -4.55 -4.92 16.91
CA GLY A 61 -4.03 -5.81 17.95
C GLY A 61 -2.55 -5.65 18.25
N VAL A 62 -2.02 -6.54 19.10
CA VAL A 62 -0.61 -6.52 19.49
C VAL A 62 0.26 -6.96 18.32
N THR A 63 1.25 -6.14 18.00
CA THR A 63 2.31 -6.40 17.01
C THR A 63 3.64 -5.97 17.62
N SER A 64 4.72 -6.66 17.27
CA SER A 64 6.09 -6.24 17.60
C SER A 64 6.65 -5.25 16.58
N SER A 65 5.96 -5.05 15.46
CA SER A 65 6.31 -4.05 14.44
C SER A 65 5.84 -2.66 14.85
N ASN A 66 6.51 -1.64 14.31
CA ASN A 66 6.04 -0.25 14.44
C ASN A 66 4.89 0.08 13.46
N HIS A 67 4.51 -0.88 12.62
CA HIS A 67 3.46 -0.76 11.62
C HIS A 67 2.41 -1.84 11.87
N LYS A 68 1.13 -1.49 11.71
CA LYS A 68 0.03 -2.46 11.76
C LYS A 68 0.07 -3.37 10.53
N PRO A 69 -0.20 -4.67 10.66
CA PRO A 69 -0.31 -5.54 9.49
C PRO A 69 -1.46 -5.09 8.57
N LEU A 70 -1.20 -5.14 7.26
CA LEU A 70 -2.18 -4.89 6.21
C LEU A 70 -2.60 -6.21 5.56
N LEU A 71 -3.89 -6.34 5.30
CA LEU A 71 -4.48 -7.41 4.49
C LEU A 71 -5.11 -6.78 3.25
N CYS A 72 -4.64 -7.18 2.07
CA CYS A 72 -5.19 -6.76 0.80
C CYS A 72 -5.97 -7.94 0.20
N VAL A 73 -7.20 -7.69 -0.23
CA VAL A 73 -8.05 -8.68 -0.88
C VAL A 73 -8.38 -8.17 -2.28
N PHE A 74 -7.87 -8.88 -3.27
CA PHE A 74 -8.19 -8.67 -4.68
C PHE A 74 -9.35 -9.59 -5.04
N ALA A 75 -10.45 -9.03 -5.53
CA ALA A 75 -11.55 -9.82 -6.07
C ALA A 75 -11.16 -10.31 -7.47
N ASP A 76 -11.08 -11.62 -7.67
CA ASP A 76 -10.91 -12.22 -8.99
C ASP A 76 -12.09 -13.15 -9.27
N ASP A 77 -12.84 -12.86 -10.32
CA ASP A 77 -13.97 -13.67 -10.79
C ASP A 77 -13.51 -14.98 -11.43
N GLY A 78 -12.22 -15.09 -11.77
CA GLY A 78 -11.62 -16.25 -12.42
C GLY A 78 -11.21 -17.39 -11.47
N VAL A 79 -11.16 -17.16 -10.14
CA VAL A 79 -10.70 -18.17 -9.18
C VAL A 79 -11.90 -18.86 -8.53
N PRO A 80 -12.06 -20.20 -8.70
CA PRO A 80 -13.07 -20.94 -7.96
C PRO A 80 -12.87 -20.71 -6.46
N LYS A 81 -13.91 -20.24 -5.76
CA LYS A 81 -13.94 -20.08 -4.31
C LYS A 81 -13.67 -21.43 -3.65
N SER A 82 -12.41 -21.72 -3.43
CA SER A 82 -11.97 -22.92 -2.72
C SER A 82 -11.89 -22.61 -1.24
N ASN A 83 -12.26 -23.57 -0.41
CA ASN A 83 -12.09 -23.50 1.05
C ASN A 83 -10.59 -23.63 1.38
N VAL A 84 -9.78 -22.62 1.05
CA VAL A 84 -8.35 -22.62 1.35
C VAL A 84 -8.16 -21.98 2.72
N SER A 85 -7.72 -22.76 3.70
CA SER A 85 -7.54 -22.28 5.08
C SER A 85 -6.27 -21.45 5.29
N ARG A 86 -5.42 -21.29 4.27
CA ARG A 86 -4.21 -20.46 4.30
C ARG A 86 -3.61 -20.35 2.88
N THR A 87 -3.85 -19.22 2.22
CA THR A 87 -3.03 -18.83 1.07
C THR A 87 -1.93 -17.91 1.58
N VAL A 88 -0.70 -18.41 1.66
CA VAL A 88 0.48 -17.60 1.98
C VAL A 88 0.97 -16.99 0.66
N TRP A 89 0.67 -15.72 0.43
CA TRP A 89 1.31 -14.97 -0.64
C TRP A 89 2.71 -14.58 -0.17
N SER A 90 3.73 -15.25 -0.69
CA SER A 90 5.10 -14.75 -0.62
C SER A 90 5.19 -13.55 -1.56
N VAL A 91 5.10 -12.33 -1.00
CA VAL A 91 5.33 -11.10 -1.75
C VAL A 91 6.81 -11.08 -2.14
N PHE A 92 7.10 -11.33 -3.42
CA PHE A 92 8.40 -11.01 -3.99
C PHE A 92 8.45 -9.49 -4.19
N LEU A 93 9.15 -8.79 -3.31
CA LEU A 93 9.48 -7.38 -3.49
C LEU A 93 10.38 -7.24 -4.73
N LEU A 94 9.83 -6.75 -5.85
CA LEU A 94 10.63 -6.23 -6.94
C LEU A 94 11.08 -4.81 -6.56
N PHE A 95 12.31 -4.67 -6.06
CA PHE A 95 12.91 -3.35 -5.88
C PHE A 95 13.35 -2.82 -7.25
N LEU A 96 12.56 -1.92 -7.85
CA LEU A 96 13.07 -1.03 -8.89
C LEU A 96 13.51 0.27 -8.23
N SER A 97 14.81 0.42 -8.01
CA SER A 97 15.39 1.72 -7.65
C SER A 97 15.68 2.49 -8.93
N TYR A 98 14.97 3.60 -9.15
CA TYR A 98 15.36 4.61 -10.13
C TYR A 98 16.01 5.77 -9.38
N THR A 99 17.28 6.03 -9.65
CA THR A 99 18.01 7.19 -9.14
C THR A 99 18.14 8.20 -10.27
N TYR A 100 17.51 9.37 -10.14
CA TYR A 100 17.79 10.53 -10.99
C TYR A 100 18.84 11.38 -10.30
N GLU A 101 19.99 11.59 -10.95
CA GLU A 101 21.03 12.51 -10.49
C GLU A 101 20.81 13.90 -11.12
N CYS A 102 20.85 14.95 -10.30
CA CYS A 102 20.87 16.35 -10.72
C CYS A 102 22.30 16.83 -10.95
#